data_AF-A0A9E2UC35-F1
#
_entry.id   AF-A0A9E2UC35-F1
#
_cell.length_a   1.000
_cell.length_b   1.000
_cell.length_c   1.000
_cell.angle_alpha   90.00
_cell.angle_beta   90.00
_cell.angle_gamma   90.00
#
_symmetry.space_group_name_H-M   'P 1'
#
loop_
_entity.id
_entity.type
_entity.pdbx_description
1 polymer ?
#
loop_
_entity_poly.entity_id
_entity_poly.type
_entity_poly.pdbx_seq_one_letter_code
_entity_poly.pdbx_strand_id
1 'polypeptide(L)'
;MRNVAGEAVNPVLDYLVRSRDTLQAAIDDPAFAAVIGNIAEVATNALRDGRKLLFAGNGGSAADAQHLAAEIVSRMNYDRA
;
A
#
# COMPACT_ATOMS: atom_id res chain seq x y z
N MET A 1 -24.93 -8.30 7.55
CA MET A 1 -25.61 -7.02 7.23
C MET A 1 -26.74 -7.32 6.26
N ARG A 2 -27.91 -6.69 6.42
CA ARG A 2 -29.05 -6.80 5.50
C ARG A 2 -29.15 -5.49 4.70
N ASN A 3 -29.54 -5.55 3.42
CA ASN A 3 -29.75 -4.35 2.62
C ASN A 3 -31.05 -3.61 3.03
N VAL A 4 -31.32 -2.45 2.44
CA VAL A 4 -32.55 -1.66 2.66
C VAL A 4 -33.84 -2.41 2.28
N ALA A 5 -33.75 -3.51 1.53
CA ALA A 5 -34.85 -4.42 1.19
C ALA A 5 -34.95 -5.64 2.13
N GLY A 6 -34.10 -5.73 3.16
CA GLY A 6 -34.10 -6.82 4.16
C GLY A 6 -33.40 -8.12 3.72
N GLU A 7 -32.79 -8.15 2.54
CA GLU A 7 -32.10 -9.33 2.01
C GLU A 7 -30.72 -9.50 2.65
N ALA A 8 -30.30 -10.75 2.83
CA ALA A 8 -28.96 -11.06 3.31
C ALA A 8 -27.94 -10.62 2.25
N VAL A 9 -27.10 -9.64 2.59
CA VAL A 9 -26.00 -9.21 1.73
C VAL A 9 -24.95 -10.31 1.75
N ASN A 10 -24.55 -10.81 0.58
CA ASN A 10 -23.45 -11.74 0.46
C ASN A 10 -22.17 -11.04 0.97
N PRO A 11 -21.56 -11.51 2.08
CA PRO A 11 -20.45 -10.82 2.72
C PRO A 11 -19.19 -10.74 1.85
N VAL A 12 -19.00 -11.70 0.93
CA VAL A 12 -17.89 -11.66 -0.03
C VAL A 12 -18.12 -10.54 -1.05
N LEU A 13 -19.34 -10.43 -1.60
CA LEU A 13 -19.66 -9.36 -2.54
C LEU A 13 -19.57 -7.98 -1.88
N ASP A 14 -20.03 -7.86 -0.64
CA ASP A 14 -19.90 -6.62 0.15
C ASP A 14 -18.43 -6.19 0.32
N TYR A 15 -17.56 -7.14 0.72
CA TYR A 15 -16.12 -6.87 0.85
C TYR A 15 -15.50 -6.41 -0.47
N LEU A 16 -15.82 -7.10 -1.58
CA LEU A 16 -15.30 -6.77 -2.89
C LEU A 16 -15.77 -5.39 -3.38
N VAL A 17 -17.04 -5.05 -3.13
CA VAL A 17 -17.59 -3.71 -3.41
C VAL A 17 -16.85 -2.64 -2.61
N ARG A 18 -16.66 -2.83 -1.30
CA ARG A 18 -15.94 -1.88 -0.45
C ARG A 18 -14.48 -1.70 -0.87
N SER A 19 -13.82 -2.78 -1.26
CA SER A 19 -12.44 -2.75 -1.77
C SER A 19 -12.37 -1.91 -3.07
N ARG A 20 -13.25 -2.18 -4.02
CA ARG A 20 -13.37 -1.39 -5.26
C ARG A 20 -13.61 0.09 -4.95
N ASP A 21 -14.55 0.40 -4.07
CA ASP A 21 -14.90 1.79 -3.76
C ASP A 21 -13.73 2.53 -3.10
N THR A 22 -12.94 1.85 -2.29
CA THR A 22 -11.71 2.41 -1.69
C THR A 22 -10.65 2.71 -2.77
N LEU A 23 -10.47 1.79 -3.72
CA LEU A 23 -9.56 2.00 -4.85
C LEU A 23 -10.04 3.11 -5.78
N GLN A 24 -11.35 3.18 -6.05
CA GLN A 24 -11.95 4.21 -6.89
C GLN A 24 -11.78 5.59 -6.25
N ALA A 25 -12.00 5.71 -4.94
CA ALA A 25 -11.75 6.96 -4.22
C ALA A 25 -10.28 7.41 -4.29
N ALA A 26 -9.33 6.46 -4.25
CA ALA A 26 -7.91 6.77 -4.41
C ALA A 26 -7.55 7.19 -5.85
N ILE A 27 -8.22 6.63 -6.86
CA ILE A 27 -8.06 7.01 -8.27
C ILE A 27 -8.61 8.41 -8.52
N ASP A 28 -9.76 8.71 -7.94
CA ASP A 28 -10.48 9.98 -8.12
C ASP A 28 -9.90 11.13 -7.28
N ASP A 29 -8.87 10.87 -6.46
CA ASP A 29 -8.15 11.85 -5.67
C ASP A 29 -6.79 12.19 -6.30
N PRO A 30 -6.65 13.32 -7.02
CA PRO A 30 -5.38 13.75 -7.60
C PRO A 30 -4.29 13.98 -6.55
N ALA A 31 -4.65 14.34 -5.31
CA ALA A 31 -3.68 14.54 -4.23
C ALA A 31 -3.07 13.22 -3.78
N PHE A 32 -3.82 12.11 -3.84
CA PHE A 32 -3.31 10.78 -3.49
C PHE A 32 -2.12 10.40 -4.37
N ALA A 33 -2.28 10.50 -5.70
CA ALA A 33 -1.20 10.20 -6.64
C ALA A 33 0.03 11.10 -6.44
N ALA A 34 -0.18 12.39 -6.17
CA ALA A 34 0.90 13.33 -5.89
C ALA A 34 1.68 12.96 -4.61
N VAL A 35 0.97 12.57 -3.54
CA VAL A 35 1.59 12.13 -2.28
C VAL A 35 2.44 10.87 -2.48
N ILE A 36 1.93 9.87 -3.22
CA ILE A 36 2.70 8.65 -3.53
C ILE A 36 3.97 8.99 -4.33
N GLY A 37 3.87 9.87 -5.33
CA GLY A 37 5.02 10.35 -6.10
C GLY A 37 6.09 11.02 -5.20
N ASN A 38 5.66 11.90 -4.30
CA ASN A 38 6.56 12.58 -3.36
C ASN A 38 7.23 11.60 -2.40
N ILE A 39 6.51 10.59 -1.89
CA ILE A 39 7.09 9.54 -1.03
C ILE A 39 8.20 8.79 -1.78
N ALA A 40 7.95 8.43 -3.04
CA ALA A 40 8.94 7.73 -3.86
C ALA A 40 10.19 8.60 -4.13
N GLU A 41 10.01 9.90 -4.38
CA GLU A 41 11.13 10.83 -4.58
C GLU A 41 11.97 10.97 -3.31
N VAL A 42 11.34 11.20 -2.16
CA VAL A 42 12.05 11.33 -0.87
C VAL A 42 12.80 10.03 -0.53
N ALA A 43 12.15 8.87 -0.72
CA ALA A 43 12.76 7.58 -0.46
C ALA A 43 13.97 7.33 -1.38
N THR A 44 13.84 7.66 -2.67
CA THR A 44 14.91 7.51 -3.66
C THR A 44 16.10 8.39 -3.34
N ASN A 45 15.86 9.67 -3.02
CA ASN A 45 16.92 10.61 -2.67
C ASN A 45 17.63 10.19 -1.39
N ALA A 46 16.89 9.74 -0.37
CA ALA A 46 17.49 9.22 0.86
C ALA A 46 18.45 8.04 0.58
N LEU A 47 18.04 7.08 -0.25
CA LEU A 47 18.88 5.93 -0.60
C LEU A 47 20.12 6.35 -1.42
N ARG A 48 19.97 7.29 -2.37
CA ARG A 48 21.10 7.84 -3.15
C ARG A 48 22.13 8.56 -2.27
N ASP A 49 21.66 9.22 -1.22
CA ASP A 49 22.50 9.90 -0.23
C ASP A 49 23.13 8.92 0.79
N GLY A 50 23.05 7.61 0.54
CA GLY A 50 23.62 6.58 1.41
C GLY A 50 22.86 6.39 2.73
N ARG A 51 21.62 6.90 2.83
CA ARG A 51 20.75 6.67 3.98
C ARG A 51 20.01 5.34 3.85
N LYS A 52 19.16 5.06 4.84
CA LYS A 52 18.36 3.84 4.94
C LYS A 52 16.88 4.17 5.14
N LEU A 53 16.02 3.30 4.66
CA LEU A 53 14.59 3.31 4.93
C LEU A 53 14.30 2.34 6.08
N LEU A 54 13.49 2.77 7.05
CA LEU A 54 13.04 1.95 8.17
C LEU A 54 11.52 1.84 8.09
N PHE A 55 11.01 0.61 8.03
CA PHE A 55 9.58 0.32 8.00
C PHE A 55 9.12 -0.24 9.35
N ALA A 56 7.96 0.20 9.84
CA ALA A 56 7.38 -0.25 11.09
C ALA A 56 5.85 -0.29 10.99
N GLY A 57 5.23 -1.26 11.66
CA GLY A 57 3.79 -1.44 11.69
C GLY A 57 3.38 -2.51 12.70
N ASN A 58 2.09 -2.61 13.00
CA ASN A 58 1.51 -3.61 13.90
C ASN A 58 0.50 -4.48 13.14
N GLY A 59 0.36 -5.76 13.52
CA GLY A 59 -0.58 -6.68 12.88
C GLY A 59 -0.33 -6.83 11.38
N GLY A 60 -1.36 -6.64 10.55
CA GLY A 60 -1.24 -6.71 9.08
C GLY A 60 -0.20 -5.74 8.52
N SER A 61 -0.09 -4.53 9.07
CA SER A 61 0.90 -3.55 8.62
C SER A 61 2.34 -3.94 8.96
N ALA A 62 2.57 -4.83 9.94
CA ALA A 62 3.88 -5.41 10.17
C ALA A 62 4.27 -6.35 9.01
N ALA A 63 3.29 -7.08 8.46
CA ALA A 63 3.50 -7.94 7.29
C ALA A 63 3.83 -7.10 6.03
N ASP A 64 3.16 -5.97 5.83
CA ASP A 64 3.47 -5.04 4.73
C ASP A 64 4.86 -4.40 4.92
N ALA A 65 5.21 -4.00 6.15
CA ALA A 65 6.51 -3.43 6.46
C ALA A 65 7.67 -4.39 6.12
N GLN A 66 7.57 -5.67 6.53
CA GLN A 66 8.59 -6.66 6.19
C GLN A 66 8.58 -7.03 4.70
N HIS A 67 7.41 -7.04 4.04
CA HIS A 67 7.31 -7.29 2.60
C HIS A 67 8.09 -6.22 1.83
N LEU A 68 7.79 -4.94 2.10
CA LEU A 68 8.43 -3.83 1.41
C LEU A 68 9.94 -3.79 1.67
N ALA A 69 10.36 -4.04 2.93
CA ALA A 69 11.77 -4.16 3.27
C ALA A 69 12.46 -5.28 2.47
N ALA A 70 11.84 -6.47 2.40
CA ALA A 70 12.39 -7.62 1.70
C ALA A 70 12.52 -7.37 0.19
N GLU A 71 11.51 -6.76 -0.43
CA GLU A 71 11.54 -6.44 -1.85
C GLU A 71 12.65 -5.43 -2.20
N ILE A 72 12.79 -4.36 -1.42
CA ILE A 72 13.84 -3.35 -1.63
C ILE A 72 15.23 -3.95 -1.45
N VAL A 73 15.43 -4.70 -0.36
CA VAL A 73 16.72 -5.34 -0.07
C VAL A 73 17.06 -6.38 -1.13
N SER A 74 16.10 -7.22 -1.55
CA SER A 74 16.32 -8.23 -2.58
C SER A 74 16.69 -7.58 -3.91
N ARG A 75 15.89 -6.64 -4.41
CA ARG A 75 16.12 -6.00 -5.71
C ARG A 75 17.43 -5.19 -5.76
N MET A 76 17.79 -4.50 -4.67
CA MET A 76 19.00 -3.67 -4.64
C MET A 76 20.29 -4.43 -4.32
N ASN A 77 20.20 -5.64 -3.76
CA ASN A 77 21.38 -6.48 -3.50
C ASN A 77 21.73 -7.44 -4.65
N TYR A 78 20.94 -7.49 -5.74
CA TYR A 78 21.23 -8.35 -6.89
C TYR A 78 22.38 -7.82 -7.80
N ASP A 79 22.91 -6.63 -7.55
CA ASP A 79 23.96 -5.99 -8.37
C ASP A 79 25.38 -6.08 -7.74
N ARG A 80 25.69 -7.18 -7.03
CA ARG A 80 27.01 -7.43 -6.42
C ARG A 80 27.49 -8.89 -6.45
N ALA A 81 27.27 -9.61 -7.55
CA ALA A 81 27.94 -10.88 -7.84
C ALA A 81 28.88 -10.74 -9.04
#